data_AF-A0A1F3GGF1-F1
#
_entry.id   AF-A0A1F3GGF1-F1
#
_cell.length_a   1.000
_cell.length_b   1.000
_cell.length_c   1.000
_cell.angle_alpha   90.00
_cell.angle_beta   90.00
_cell.angle_gamma   90.00
#
_symmetry.space_group_name_H-M   'P 1'
#
loop_
_entity.id
_entity.type
_entity.pdbx_description
1 polymer ?
#
loop_
_entity_poly.entity_id
_entity_poly.type
_entity_poly.pdbx_seq_one_letter_code
_entity_poly.pdbx_strand_id
1 'polypeptide(L)'
;MKTWELYYKSHFIKITNGFFSGSVLFVDGDIQDFISGFSINKKMSGEIKIGNGAGDRIKIRLTLLGKHKCIIFINETILLPTFK
;
A
#
# COMPACT_ATOMS: atom_id res chain seq x y z
N MET A 1 14.40 3.56 5.45
CA MET A 1 13.18 3.52 4.61
C MET A 1 12.37 2.33 5.08
N LYS A 2 11.05 2.45 5.24
CA LYS A 2 10.19 1.35 5.70
C LYS A 2 9.47 0.75 4.51
N THR A 3 9.51 -0.57 4.38
CA THR A 3 8.89 -1.25 3.25
C THR A 3 7.92 -2.30 3.76
N TRP A 4 6.74 -2.35 3.15
CA TRP A 4 5.75 -3.39 3.37
C TRP A 4 5.48 -4.08 2.05
N GLU A 5 5.51 -5.41 2.06
CA GLU A 5 5.35 -6.23 0.87
C GLU A 5 4.25 -7.27 1.13
N LEU A 6 3.45 -7.53 0.10
CA LEU A 6 2.35 -8.50 0.13
C LEU A 6 2.17 -9.06 -1.28
N TYR A 7 1.92 -10.36 -1.36
CA TYR A 7 1.41 -10.98 -2.58
C TYR A 7 -0.09 -11.22 -2.44
N TYR A 8 -0.85 -10.83 -3.45
CA TYR A 8 -2.29 -11.06 -3.50
C TYR A 8 -2.71 -11.46 -4.91
N LYS A 9 -3.33 -12.65 -5.06
CA LYS A 9 -3.75 -13.21 -6.36
C LYS A 9 -2.66 -13.11 -7.45
N SER A 10 -1.42 -13.47 -7.10
CA SER A 10 -0.24 -13.39 -7.99
C SER A 10 0.22 -11.97 -8.36
N HIS A 11 -0.39 -10.93 -7.79
CA HIS A 11 0.07 -9.55 -7.91
C HIS A 11 0.93 -9.15 -6.73
N PHE A 12 2.01 -8.42 -7.01
CA PHE A 12 2.96 -7.95 -6.00
C PHE A 12 2.61 -6.53 -5.59
N ILE A 13 2.25 -6.36 -4.32
CA ILE A 13 1.92 -5.06 -3.74
C ILE A 13 3.08 -4.66 -2.84
N LYS A 14 3.68 -3.52 -3.14
CA LYS A 14 4.79 -2.96 -2.37
C LYS A 14 4.47 -1.55 -1.95
N ILE A 15 4.66 -1.29 -0.68
CA ILE A 15 4.50 0.04 -0.10
C ILE A 15 5.85 0.46 0.47
N THR A 16 6.30 1.63 0.03
CA THR A 16 7.49 2.26 0.61
C THR A 16 7.08 3.48 1.40
N ASN A 17 7.75 3.72 2.52
CA ASN A 17 7.61 4.95 3.30
C ASN A 17 9.00 5.48 3.65
N GLY A 18 9.36 6.58 3.01
CA GLY A 18 10.47 7.43 3.39
C GLY A 18 9.99 8.56 4.27
N PHE A 19 10.73 8.78 5.35
CA PHE A 19 10.48 9.90 6.27
C PHE A 19 10.56 11.24 5.53
N PHE A 20 11.53 11.40 4.61
CA PHE A 20 11.68 12.59 3.78
C PHE A 20 11.17 12.43 2.33
N SER A 21 11.18 11.22 1.77
CA SER A 21 10.81 10.97 0.36
C SER A 21 9.32 10.67 0.14
N GLY A 22 8.50 10.62 1.19
CA GLY A 22 7.07 10.33 1.08
C GLY A 22 6.75 8.83 1.09
N SER A 23 5.49 8.50 0.84
CA SER A 23 5.00 7.13 0.76
C SER A 23 4.53 6.82 -0.65
N VAL A 24 4.93 5.66 -1.18
CA VAL A 24 4.61 5.24 -2.55
C VAL A 24 3.97 3.86 -2.50
N LEU A 25 2.87 3.71 -3.25
CA LEU A 25 2.23 2.43 -3.53
C LEU A 25 2.64 1.93 -4.91
N PHE A 26 3.20 0.74 -4.95
CA PHE A 26 3.51 0.00 -6.14
C PHE A 26 2.63 -1.25 -6.25
N VAL A 27 2.10 -1.51 -7.44
CA VAL A 27 1.40 -2.75 -7.80
C VAL A 27 2.08 -3.30 -9.05
N ASP A 28 2.66 -4.49 -8.97
CA ASP A 28 3.44 -5.13 -10.04
C ASP A 28 4.59 -4.28 -10.60
N GLY A 29 5.11 -3.36 -9.78
CA GLY A 29 6.17 -2.43 -10.15
C GLY A 29 5.67 -1.07 -10.63
N ASP A 30 4.38 -0.92 -10.92
CA ASP A 30 3.78 0.35 -11.35
C ASP A 30 3.38 1.20 -10.14
N ILE A 31 3.71 2.49 -10.18
CA ILE A 31 3.29 3.46 -9.17
C ILE A 31 1.82 3.76 -9.39
N GLN A 32 1.00 3.46 -8.39
CA GLN A 32 -0.43 3.76 -8.43
C GLN A 32 -0.81 4.97 -7.58
N ASP A 33 -0.08 5.22 -6.50
CA ASP A 33 -0.35 6.34 -5.60
C ASP A 33 0.93 6.81 -4.91
N PHE A 34 0.99 8.11 -4.64
CA PHE A 34 2.13 8.76 -4.01
C PHE A 34 1.66 9.88 -3.07
N ILE A 35 2.17 9.83 -1.83
CA ILE A 35 1.91 10.84 -0.80
C ILE A 35 3.24 11.40 -0.33
N SER A 36 3.56 12.61 -0.80
CA SER A 36 4.67 13.39 -0.28
C SER A 36 4.34 14.00 1.09
N GLY A 37 5.36 14.12 1.94
CA GLY A 37 5.29 14.91 3.18
C GLY A 37 5.08 14.12 4.48
N PHE A 38 5.08 14.91 5.57
CA PHE A 38 5.00 14.44 6.95
C PHE A 38 3.54 14.39 7.42
N SER A 39 2.82 13.35 7.01
CA SER A 39 1.52 13.05 7.58
C SER A 39 1.59 11.83 8.49
N ILE A 40 1.02 11.96 9.69
CA ILE A 40 0.91 10.90 10.70
C ILE A 40 0.00 9.78 10.19
N ASN A 41 -1.02 10.15 9.42
CA ASN A 41 -1.98 9.26 8.79
C ASN A 41 -1.95 9.46 7.28
N LYS A 42 -1.53 8.42 6.56
CA LYS A 42 -1.49 8.41 5.10
C LYS A 42 -2.51 7.39 4.59
N LYS A 43 -3.31 7.81 3.63
CA LYS A 43 -4.33 6.97 2.98
C LYS A 43 -3.99 6.87 1.50
N MET A 44 -3.61 5.69 1.04
CA MET A 44 -3.34 5.46 -0.39
C MET A 44 -4.43 4.57 -0.96
N SER A 45 -4.70 4.71 -2.25
CA SER A 45 -5.61 3.81 -2.97
C SER A 45 -5.01 3.39 -4.29
N GLY A 46 -5.29 2.14 -4.66
CA GLY A 46 -4.93 1.59 -5.95
C GLY A 46 -5.99 0.60 -6.40
N GLU A 47 -5.71 -0.07 -7.50
CA GLU A 47 -6.54 -1.08 -8.11
C GLU A 47 -5.65 -2.15 -8.74
N ILE A 48 -5.93 -3.40 -8.42
CA ILE A 48 -5.31 -4.54 -9.08
C ILE A 48 -6.13 -4.82 -10.32
N LYS A 49 -5.56 -4.57 -11.50
CA LYS A 49 -6.23 -4.89 -12.76
C LYS A 49 -6.20 -6.39 -12.97
N ILE A 50 -7.30 -7.05 -12.63
CA ILE A 50 -7.57 -8.42 -13.05
C ILE A 50 -8.10 -8.31 -14.47
N GLY A 51 -7.51 -9.05 -15.43
CA GLY A 51 -7.82 -8.95 -16.87
C GLY A 51 -9.29 -9.12 -17.28
N ASN A 52 -10.20 -9.38 -16.34
CA ASN A 52 -11.65 -9.51 -16.54
C ASN A 52 -12.44 -8.21 -16.28
N GLY A 53 -11.78 -7.05 -16.16
CA GLY A 53 -12.44 -5.73 -16.11
C GLY A 53 -13.02 -5.31 -14.76
N ALA A 54 -13.16 -6.23 -13.81
CA ALA A 54 -13.38 -5.91 -12.40
C ALA A 54 -12.04 -5.98 -11.66
N GLY A 55 -11.41 -4.82 -11.42
CA GLY A 55 -10.20 -4.75 -10.62
C GLY A 55 -10.49 -4.82 -9.13
N ASP A 56 -9.56 -5.37 -8.36
CA ASP A 56 -9.66 -5.38 -6.90
C ASP A 56 -9.16 -4.06 -6.34
N ARG A 57 -10.03 -3.33 -5.65
CA ARG A 57 -9.68 -2.01 -5.11
C ARG A 57 -8.81 -2.16 -3.87
N ILE A 58 -7.62 -1.59 -3.94
CA ILE A 58 -6.69 -1.49 -2.81
C ILE A 58 -6.95 -0.17 -2.08
N LYS A 59 -7.09 -0.23 -0.77
CA LYS A 59 -7.04 0.93 0.13
C LYS A 59 -6.03 0.63 1.22
N ILE A 60 -5.12 1.57 1.47
CA ILE A 60 -4.07 1.41 2.47
C ILE A 60 -4.20 2.51 3.49
N ARG A 61 -4.09 2.14 4.76
CA ARG A 61 -3.88 3.07 5.86
C ARG A 61 -2.52 2.84 6.48
N LEU A 62 -1.70 3.88 6.42
CA LEU A 62 -0.44 3.99 7.11
C LEU A 62 -0.60 4.94 8.29
N THR A 63 -0.29 4.44 9.48
CA THR A 63 -0.26 5.25 10.70
C THR A 63 1.13 5.17 11.31
N LEU A 64 1.75 6.33 11.54
CA LEU A 64 3.08 6.46 12.14
C LEU A 64 3.05 6.65 13.67
N LEU A 65 1.87 6.61 14.31
CA LEU A 65 1.76 6.82 15.76
C LEU A 65 2.10 5.53 16.53
N GLY A 66 3.14 5.58 17.37
CA GLY A 66 3.55 4.50 18.30
C GLY A 66 4.25 3.31 17.64
N LYS A 67 3.49 2.42 16.99
CA LYS A 67 4.02 1.32 16.16
C LYS A 67 3.56 1.58 14.74
N HIS A 68 4.50 1.70 13.81
CA HIS A 68 4.18 1.93 12.41
C HIS A 68 3.27 0.79 11.91
N LYS A 69 1.98 1.09 11.73
CA LYS A 69 0.98 0.13 11.28
C LYS A 69 0.66 0.43 9.82
N CYS A 70 0.82 -0.58 8.99
CA CYS A 70 0.35 -0.57 7.61
C CYS A 70 -0.77 -1.59 7.53
N ILE A 71 -1.99 -1.12 7.23
CA ILE A 71 -3.17 -1.97 7.05
C ILE A 71 -3.57 -1.84 5.59
N ILE A 72 -3.63 -2.98 4.90
CA ILE A 72 -4.04 -3.06 3.51
C ILE A 72 -5.46 -3.64 3.48
N PHE A 73 -6.36 -2.96 2.79
CA PHE A 73 -7.71 -3.41 2.50
C PHE A 73 -7.77 -3.70 1.02
N ILE A 74 -8.14 -4.92 0.64
CA ILE A 74 -8.37 -5.30 -0.75
C ILE A 74 -9.82 -5.76 -0.85
N ASN A 75 -10.64 -4.98 -1.55
CA ASN A 75 -12.10 -5.06 -1.51
C ASN A 75 -12.63 -5.08 -0.06
N GLU A 76 -13.04 -6.25 0.42
CA GLU A 76 -13.62 -6.48 1.76
C GLU A 76 -12.67 -7.24 2.70
N THR A 77 -11.47 -7.59 2.24
CA THR A 77 -10.49 -8.35 3.03
C THR A 77 -9.41 -7.42 3.59
N ILE A 78 -9.10 -7.62 4.88
CA ILE A 78 -7.98 -6.95 5.55
C ILE A 78 -6.75 -7.86 5.49
N LEU A 79 -5.65 -7.34 4.98
CA LEU A 79 -4.38 -8.04 4.90
C LEU A 79 -3.31 -7.27 5.67
N LEU A 80 -2.52 -8.02 6.43
CA LEU A 80 -1.37 -7.51 7.14
C LEU A 80 -0.12 -7.81 6.31
N PRO A 81 0.53 -6.78 5.75
CA PRO A 81 1.73 -6.99 4.96
C PRO A 81 2.92 -7.35 5.84
N THR A 82 3.88 -8.06 5.26
CA THR A 82 5.15 -8.34 5.92
C THR A 82 5.96 -7.05 5.98
N PHE A 83 6.41 -6.68 7.18
CA PHE A 83 7.32 -5.57 7.39
C PHE A 83 8.76 -6.03 7.14
N LYS A 84 9.49 -5.27 6.31
CA LYS A 84 10.88 -5.54 5.95
C LYS A 84 11.76 -4.31 6.20
#